data_AF-A0A4Q4CXD0-F1
#
_entry.id   AF-A0A4Q4CXD0-F1
#
_cell.length_a   1.000
_cell.length_b   1.000
_cell.length_c   1.000
_cell.angle_alpha   90.00
_cell.angle_beta   90.00
_cell.angle_gamma   90.00
#
_symmetry.space_group_name_H-M   'P 1'
#
loop_
_entity.id
_entity.type
_entity.pdbx_description
1 polymer ?
#
loop_
_entity_poly.entity_id
_entity_poly.type
_entity_poly.pdbx_seq_one_letter_code
_entity_poly.pdbx_strand_id
1 'polypeptide(L)'
;MDDELLTGRGGLTYAQLDDAARTLQALLVRTAERQISRPLVHEFEVLADDDPAHRADPPAGYRRPAAGSITTLVQARSRSASEVGVDLRVTVWPALGGADVTDLLIDREGTERRLEVRLDELLPEPSESLRHRLNDFVARQVSSVVAELNVAMQRHLGGR
;
A
#
# COMPACT_ATOMS: atom_id res chain seq x y z
N MET A 1 -8.63 -25.34 11.23
CA MET A 1 -8.95 -24.10 11.98
C MET A 1 -10.07 -23.49 11.19
N ASP A 2 -11.28 -23.56 11.71
CA ASP A 2 -12.49 -23.19 10.98
C ASP A 2 -12.51 -21.68 10.75
N ASP A 3 -12.81 -21.30 9.52
CA ASP A 3 -12.79 -19.91 9.06
C ASP A 3 -14.02 -19.19 9.60
N GLU A 4 -13.82 -18.23 10.52
CA GLU A 4 -14.91 -17.57 11.25
C GLU A 4 -15.71 -16.62 10.35
N LEU A 5 -17.04 -16.71 10.44
CA LEU A 5 -17.96 -15.87 9.69
C LEU A 5 -18.14 -14.51 10.38
N LEU A 6 -17.92 -13.42 9.63
CA LEU A 6 -17.93 -12.04 10.11
C LEU A 6 -19.34 -11.43 10.02
N THR A 7 -20.08 -11.56 11.10
CA THR A 7 -21.39 -10.91 11.26
C THR A 7 -21.24 -9.39 11.16
N GLY A 8 -21.93 -8.76 10.21
CA GLY A 8 -21.82 -7.32 9.91
C GLY A 8 -21.08 -6.99 8.61
N ARG A 9 -20.24 -7.90 8.08
CA ARG A 9 -19.58 -7.77 6.77
C ARG A 9 -20.21 -8.68 5.72
N GLY A 10 -21.54 -8.70 5.68
CA GLY A 10 -22.28 -9.54 4.73
C GLY A 10 -22.09 -11.05 4.91
N GLY A 11 -21.59 -11.51 6.06
CA GLY A 11 -21.34 -12.93 6.33
C GLY A 11 -20.10 -13.48 5.64
N LEU A 12 -19.12 -12.62 5.33
CA LEU A 12 -17.84 -13.06 4.80
C LEU A 12 -17.00 -13.78 5.84
N THR A 13 -16.15 -14.69 5.41
CA THR A 13 -15.15 -15.32 6.29
C THR A 13 -13.86 -14.50 6.34
N TYR A 14 -13.00 -14.80 7.31
CA TYR A 14 -11.67 -14.19 7.36
C TYR A 14 -10.81 -14.54 6.14
N ALA A 15 -10.85 -15.76 5.62
CA ALA A 15 -10.10 -16.08 4.39
C ALA A 15 -10.61 -15.29 3.18
N GLN A 16 -11.92 -15.11 3.05
CA GLN A 16 -12.48 -14.28 1.97
C GLN A 16 -12.03 -12.82 2.08
N LEU A 17 -11.94 -12.28 3.30
CA LEU A 17 -11.42 -10.94 3.54
C LEU A 17 -9.92 -10.84 3.24
N ASP A 18 -9.14 -11.89 3.54
CA ASP A 18 -7.72 -11.97 3.19
C ASP A 18 -7.51 -12.03 1.67
N ASP A 19 -8.35 -12.77 0.94
CA ASP A 19 -8.32 -12.83 -0.53
C ASP A 19 -8.66 -11.47 -1.15
N ALA A 20 -9.61 -10.74 -0.57
CA ALA A 20 -9.91 -9.39 -0.99
C ALA A 20 -8.76 -8.42 -0.71
N ALA A 21 -8.10 -8.54 0.45
CA ALA A 21 -6.90 -7.75 0.77
C ALA A 21 -5.78 -7.98 -0.25
N ARG A 22 -5.53 -9.24 -0.65
CA ARG A 22 -4.58 -9.58 -1.73
C ARG A 22 -4.98 -8.98 -3.07
N THR A 23 -6.27 -9.03 -3.41
CA THR A 23 -6.80 -8.42 -4.64
C THR A 23 -6.57 -6.91 -4.67
N LEU A 24 -6.80 -6.24 -3.53
CA LEU A 24 -6.56 -4.80 -3.38
C LEU A 24 -5.07 -4.45 -3.51
N GLN A 25 -4.18 -5.24 -2.91
CA GLN A 25 -2.74 -5.06 -3.04
C GLN A 25 -2.28 -5.22 -4.49
N ALA A 26 -2.73 -6.26 -5.19
CA ALA A 26 -2.41 -6.44 -6.60
C ALA A 26 -2.93 -5.27 -7.48
N LEU A 27 -4.06 -4.66 -7.11
CA LEU A 27 -4.55 -3.45 -7.77
C LEU A 27 -3.68 -2.22 -7.46
N LEU A 28 -3.22 -2.08 -6.21
CA LEU A 28 -2.30 -1.02 -5.78
C LEU A 28 -0.99 -1.09 -6.55
N VAL A 29 -0.35 -2.27 -6.61
CA VAL A 29 0.91 -2.50 -7.35
C VAL A 29 0.77 -2.12 -8.82
N ARG A 30 -0.26 -2.66 -9.51
CA ARG A 30 -0.52 -2.33 -10.92
C ARG A 30 -0.79 -0.84 -11.14
N THR A 31 -1.38 -0.16 -10.16
CA THR A 31 -1.62 1.29 -10.25
C THR A 31 -0.32 2.07 -10.06
N ALA A 32 0.53 1.64 -9.13
CA ALA A 32 1.86 2.21 -8.91
C ALA A 32 2.76 2.06 -10.15
N GLU A 33 2.86 0.85 -10.72
CA GLU A 33 3.65 0.58 -11.93
C GLU A 33 3.28 1.53 -13.08
N ARG A 34 1.98 1.73 -13.33
CA ARG A 34 1.48 2.65 -14.37
C ARG A 34 1.78 4.12 -14.08
N GLN A 35 1.85 4.51 -12.81
CA GLN A 35 2.15 5.89 -12.42
C GLN A 35 3.66 6.18 -12.52
N ILE A 36 4.47 5.24 -12.06
CA ILE A 36 5.94 5.31 -12.11
C ILE A 36 6.43 5.42 -13.56
N SER A 37 5.80 4.68 -14.48
CA SER A 37 6.21 4.63 -15.89
C SER A 37 6.00 5.93 -16.68
N ARG A 38 5.36 6.97 -16.12
CA ARG A 38 4.93 8.17 -16.88
C ARG A 38 5.89 9.38 -16.80
N PRO A 39 6.59 9.67 -15.68
CA PRO A 39 7.54 10.80 -15.68
C PRO A 39 8.89 10.57 -14.95
N LEU A 40 9.08 9.49 -14.18
CA LEU A 40 10.19 9.39 -13.20
C LEU A 40 11.35 8.45 -13.58
N VAL A 41 11.18 7.67 -14.65
CA VAL A 41 12.10 6.60 -15.04
C VAL A 41 13.51 7.12 -15.42
N HIS A 42 13.60 8.36 -15.89
CA HIS A 42 14.86 8.93 -16.38
C HIS A 42 15.87 9.22 -15.26
N GLU A 43 15.40 9.51 -14.04
CA GLU A 43 16.26 9.92 -12.93
C GLU A 43 16.27 8.90 -11.78
N PHE A 44 15.18 8.15 -11.62
CA PHE A 44 15.01 7.21 -10.51
C PHE A 44 14.70 5.80 -11.02
N GLU A 45 15.30 4.81 -10.35
CA GLU A 45 14.86 3.43 -10.44
C GLU A 45 13.82 3.20 -9.34
N VAL A 46 12.61 2.78 -9.71
CA VAL A 46 11.55 2.47 -8.76
C VAL A 46 11.15 1.00 -8.89
N LEU A 47 11.28 0.25 -7.80
CA LEU A 47 10.93 -1.16 -7.72
C LEU A 47 9.78 -1.32 -6.71
N ALA A 48 8.72 -2.02 -7.11
CA ALA A 48 7.62 -2.40 -6.23
C ALA A 48 7.63 -3.93 -6.10
N ASP A 49 7.82 -4.44 -4.89
CA ASP A 49 7.82 -5.88 -4.61
C ASP A 49 7.06 -6.20 -3.32
N ASP A 50 6.66 -7.45 -3.16
CA ASP A 50 6.06 -7.95 -1.94
C ASP A 50 7.12 -7.97 -0.84
N ASP A 51 6.84 -7.34 0.31
CA ASP A 51 7.74 -7.34 1.47
C ASP A 51 7.25 -8.37 2.51
N PRO A 52 7.90 -9.54 2.63
CA PRO A 52 7.55 -10.51 3.66
C PRO A 52 7.99 -10.06 5.06
N ALA A 53 8.78 -8.98 5.18
CA ALA A 53 9.23 -8.48 6.48
C ALA A 53 8.12 -7.69 7.17
N HIS A 54 7.58 -8.28 8.22
CA HIS A 54 6.54 -7.69 9.04
C HIS A 54 7.14 -6.64 9.97
N ARG A 55 6.89 -5.36 9.71
CA ARG A 55 7.47 -4.27 10.51
C ARG A 55 6.46 -3.52 11.36
N ALA A 56 5.20 -3.49 10.95
CA ALA A 56 4.13 -2.78 11.65
C ALA A 56 3.12 -3.72 12.31
N ASP A 57 2.60 -3.28 13.45
CA ASP A 57 1.40 -3.86 14.06
C ASP A 57 0.15 -3.32 13.35
N PRO A 58 -0.92 -4.13 13.22
CA PRO A 58 -2.15 -3.68 12.60
C PRO A 58 -2.75 -2.50 13.39
N PRO A 59 -3.30 -1.49 12.71
CA PRO A 59 -4.06 -0.43 13.37
C PRO A 59 -5.26 -0.98 14.16
N ALA A 60 -5.73 -0.23 15.15
CA ALA A 60 -6.88 -0.64 15.98
C ALA A 60 -8.11 -0.96 15.11
N GLY A 61 -8.76 -2.09 15.41
CA GLY A 61 -9.90 -2.60 14.63
C GLY A 61 -9.50 -3.43 13.40
N TYR A 62 -8.21 -3.54 13.10
CA TYR A 62 -7.68 -4.36 12.01
C TYR A 62 -6.87 -5.53 12.54
N ARG A 63 -6.58 -6.49 11.65
CA ARG A 63 -5.78 -7.68 11.97
C ARG A 63 -4.74 -7.95 10.91
N ARG A 64 -3.79 -8.81 11.27
CA ARG A 64 -2.86 -9.41 10.32
C ARG A 64 -3.57 -10.53 9.52
N PRO A 65 -3.42 -10.58 8.19
CA PRO A 65 -3.82 -11.74 7.37
C PRO A 65 -3.18 -13.03 7.87
N ALA A 66 -3.81 -14.18 7.63
CA ALA A 66 -3.27 -15.49 8.04
C ALA A 66 -1.94 -15.82 7.34
N ALA A 67 -1.76 -15.34 6.10
CA ALA A 67 -0.52 -15.47 5.33
C ALA A 67 0.59 -14.53 5.82
N GLY A 68 0.32 -13.67 6.80
CA GLY A 68 1.24 -12.65 7.27
C GLY A 68 0.86 -11.25 6.81
N SER A 69 1.81 -10.46 6.33
CA SER A 69 1.60 -9.09 5.85
C SER A 69 1.33 -9.07 4.35
N ILE A 70 0.44 -8.18 3.92
CA ILE A 70 0.20 -7.87 2.51
C ILE A 70 0.81 -6.48 2.29
N THR A 71 2.14 -6.45 2.18
CA THR A 71 2.93 -5.21 2.10
C THR A 71 3.60 -5.09 0.75
N THR A 72 3.51 -3.91 0.15
CA THR A 72 4.31 -3.54 -1.02
C THR A 72 5.42 -2.58 -0.57
N LEU A 73 6.67 -2.96 -0.84
CA LEU A 73 7.83 -2.10 -0.70
C LEU A 73 8.09 -1.40 -2.03
N VAL A 74 8.09 -0.07 -2.00
CA VAL A 74 8.52 0.78 -3.10
C VAL A 74 9.90 1.33 -2.77
N GLN A 75 10.92 0.90 -3.51
CA GLN A 75 12.28 1.44 -3.39
C GLN A 75 12.51 2.38 -4.55
N ALA A 76 12.88 3.63 -4.24
CA ALA A 76 13.29 4.59 -5.24
C ALA A 76 14.75 4.97 -5.02
N ARG A 77 15.60 4.86 -6.06
CA ARG A 77 17.03 5.17 -6.00
C ARG A 77 17.43 6.15 -7.08
N SER A 78 18.33 7.07 -6.74
CA SER A 78 18.94 7.95 -7.74
C SER A 78 19.87 7.15 -8.66
N ARG A 79 19.74 7.34 -9.97
CA ARG A 79 20.66 6.74 -10.95
C ARG A 79 22.04 7.40 -10.93
N SER A 80 22.13 8.67 -10.53
CA SER A 80 23.37 9.46 -10.52
C SER A 80 24.11 9.42 -9.18
N ALA A 81 23.42 9.06 -8.10
CA ALA A 81 23.98 8.85 -6.76
C ALA A 81 23.34 7.60 -6.14
N SER A 82 23.88 6.43 -6.49
CA SER A 82 23.31 5.11 -6.15
C SER A 82 23.13 4.84 -4.65
N GLU A 83 23.88 5.55 -3.81
CA GLU A 83 23.81 5.53 -2.35
C GLU A 83 22.60 6.31 -1.79
N VAL A 84 21.92 7.11 -2.62
CA VAL A 84 20.72 7.87 -2.24
C VAL A 84 19.48 7.09 -2.67
N GLY A 85 18.73 6.63 -1.67
CA GLY A 85 17.46 5.92 -1.89
C GLY A 85 16.43 6.23 -0.80
N VAL A 86 15.17 6.01 -1.14
CA VAL A 86 14.03 6.10 -0.24
C VAL A 86 13.23 4.81 -0.35
N ASP A 87 12.94 4.21 0.80
CA ASP A 87 12.07 3.05 0.93
C ASP A 87 10.70 3.50 1.45
N LEU A 88 9.63 3.09 0.79
CA LEU A 88 8.26 3.31 1.22
C LEU A 88 7.53 1.98 1.31
N ARG A 89 6.82 1.76 2.42
CA ARG A 89 6.00 0.56 2.62
C ARG A 89 4.53 0.92 2.69
N VAL A 90 3.71 0.17 1.96
CA VAL A 90 2.25 0.25 2.05
C VAL A 90 1.71 -1.13 2.40
N THR A 91 0.92 -1.20 3.46
CA THR A 91 0.34 -2.46 3.95
C THR A 91 -1.17 -2.43 3.83
N VAL A 92 -1.76 -3.53 3.39
CA VAL A 92 -3.21 -3.73 3.36
C VAL A 92 -3.64 -4.53 4.58
N TRP A 93 -4.49 -3.93 5.39
CA TRP A 93 -5.01 -4.52 6.62
C TRP A 93 -6.48 -4.93 6.46
N PRO A 94 -6.80 -6.24 6.57
CA PRO A 94 -8.16 -6.69 6.71
C PRO A 94 -8.70 -6.37 8.10
N ALA A 95 -9.96 -5.99 8.16
CA ALA A 95 -10.59 -5.64 9.42
C ALA A 95 -10.82 -6.86 10.34
N LEU A 96 -10.77 -6.61 11.65
CA LEU A 96 -11.09 -7.59 12.68
C LEU A 96 -12.62 -7.76 12.79
N GLY A 97 -13.10 -8.97 13.04
CA GLY A 97 -14.52 -9.23 13.25
C GLY A 97 -15.10 -8.42 14.40
N GLY A 98 -16.30 -7.87 14.22
CA GLY A 98 -17.00 -7.05 15.23
C GLY A 98 -16.43 -5.64 15.44
N ALA A 99 -15.33 -5.27 14.78
CA ALA A 99 -14.81 -3.91 14.83
C ALA A 99 -15.65 -2.96 13.94
N ASP A 100 -15.94 -1.77 14.47
CA ASP A 100 -16.62 -0.69 13.75
C ASP A 100 -15.64 0.10 12.86
N VAL A 101 -15.12 -0.59 11.84
CA VAL A 101 -14.17 -0.06 10.86
C VAL A 101 -14.48 -0.59 9.46
N THR A 102 -14.02 0.15 8.44
CA THR A 102 -14.12 -0.25 7.02
C THR A 102 -13.40 -1.58 6.77
N ASP A 103 -13.94 -2.39 5.84
CA ASP A 103 -13.52 -3.77 5.58
C ASP A 103 -12.01 -3.95 5.34
N LEU A 104 -11.42 -3.05 4.54
CA LEU A 104 -10.00 -3.05 4.21
C LEU A 104 -9.41 -1.65 4.43
N LEU A 105 -8.16 -1.61 4.86
CA LEU A 105 -7.39 -0.39 5.03
C LEU A 105 -6.05 -0.49 4.31
N ILE A 106 -5.76 0.48 3.47
CA ILE A 106 -4.41 0.71 2.94
C ILE A 106 -3.72 1.71 3.86
N ASP A 107 -2.56 1.36 4.40
CA ASP A 107 -1.80 2.17 5.35
C ASP A 107 -0.37 2.35 4.88
N ARG A 108 0.11 3.60 4.76
CA ARG A 108 1.53 3.87 4.50
C ARG A 108 2.28 3.90 5.83
N GLU A 109 3.18 2.94 6.00
CA GLU A 109 3.97 2.79 7.23
C GLU A 109 4.78 4.06 7.53
N GLY A 110 4.83 4.42 8.81
CA GLY A 110 5.53 5.61 9.30
C GLY A 110 4.81 6.94 9.01
N THR A 111 3.56 6.91 8.54
CA THR A 111 2.77 8.11 8.27
C THR A 111 1.31 7.94 8.71
N GLU A 112 0.53 9.03 8.68
CA GLU A 112 -0.93 8.98 8.89
C GLU A 112 -1.71 8.76 7.57
N ARG A 113 -1.02 8.50 6.45
CA ARG A 113 -1.66 8.40 5.14
C ARG A 113 -2.34 7.05 4.98
N ARG A 114 -3.66 7.09 4.91
CA ARG A 114 -4.54 5.93 4.85
C ARG A 114 -5.58 6.04 3.74
N LEU A 115 -6.03 4.90 3.24
CA LEU A 115 -7.18 4.79 2.35
C LEU A 115 -8.07 3.62 2.79
N GLU A 116 -9.29 3.94 3.18
CA GLU A 116 -10.33 2.96 3.52
C GLU A 116 -11.04 2.46 2.25
N VAL A 117 -11.24 1.14 2.20
CA VAL A 117 -11.82 0.46 1.04
C VAL A 117 -12.90 -0.52 1.50
N ARG A 118 -14.14 -0.29 1.06
CA ARG A 118 -15.22 -1.25 1.27
C ARG A 118 -15.14 -2.37 0.24
N LEU A 119 -15.59 -3.55 0.61
CA LEU A 119 -15.54 -4.70 -0.29
C LEU A 119 -16.44 -4.57 -1.51
N ASP A 120 -17.59 -3.92 -1.37
CA ASP A 120 -18.52 -3.70 -2.48
C ASP A 120 -17.99 -2.71 -3.53
N GLU A 121 -16.94 -1.95 -3.20
CA GLU A 121 -16.24 -1.10 -4.15
C GLU A 121 -15.11 -1.84 -4.88
N LEU A 122 -14.68 -2.99 -4.36
CA LEU A 122 -13.55 -3.79 -4.85
C LEU A 122 -14.00 -5.00 -5.66
N LEU A 123 -15.08 -5.67 -5.23
CA LEU A 123 -15.54 -6.94 -5.77
C LEU A 123 -16.94 -6.82 -6.41
N PRO A 124 -17.24 -7.60 -7.46
CA PRO A 124 -16.33 -8.52 -8.15
C PRO A 124 -15.27 -7.81 -9.00
N GLU A 125 -15.52 -6.55 -9.36
CA GLU A 125 -14.56 -5.68 -10.04
C GLU A 125 -14.43 -4.34 -9.34
N PRO A 126 -13.23 -3.72 -9.33
CA PRO A 126 -13.03 -2.42 -8.70
C PRO A 126 -13.87 -1.34 -9.39
N SER A 127 -14.68 -0.64 -8.60
CA SER A 127 -15.48 0.51 -9.03
C SER A 127 -14.61 1.65 -9.56
N GLU A 128 -15.18 2.50 -10.42
CA GLU A 128 -14.48 3.67 -10.95
C GLU A 128 -14.06 4.65 -9.84
N SER A 129 -14.92 4.83 -8.83
CA SER A 129 -14.63 5.64 -7.63
C SER A 129 -13.40 5.12 -6.88
N LEU A 130 -13.34 3.81 -6.60
CA LEU A 130 -12.18 3.21 -5.96
C LEU A 130 -10.92 3.38 -6.80
N ARG A 131 -11.00 3.17 -8.12
CA ARG A 131 -9.86 3.37 -9.04
C ARG A 131 -9.33 4.79 -9.00
N HIS A 132 -10.20 5.80 -8.97
CA HIS A 132 -9.79 7.20 -8.84
C HIS A 132 -9.11 7.48 -7.49
N ARG A 133 -9.73 7.08 -6.37
CA ARG A 133 -9.15 7.29 -5.03
C ARG A 133 -7.81 6.58 -4.87
N LEU A 134 -7.68 5.37 -5.41
CA LEU A 134 -6.44 4.60 -5.39
C LEU A 134 -5.36 5.27 -6.24
N ASN A 135 -5.73 5.77 -7.42
CA ASN A 135 -4.82 6.52 -8.29
C ASN A 135 -4.28 7.77 -7.59
N ASP A 136 -5.16 8.56 -6.97
CA ASP A 136 -4.79 9.74 -6.20
C ASP A 136 -3.90 9.40 -5.01
N PHE A 137 -4.23 8.33 -4.29
CA PHE A 137 -3.42 7.84 -3.17
C PHE A 137 -2.00 7.50 -3.63
N VAL A 138 -1.87 6.72 -4.71
CA VAL A 138 -0.58 6.34 -5.30
C VAL A 138 0.18 7.56 -5.79
N ALA A 139 -0.46 8.48 -6.52
CA ALA A 139 0.17 9.69 -7.04
C ALA A 139 0.77 10.55 -5.92
N ARG A 140 0.08 10.66 -4.78
CA ARG A 140 0.60 11.35 -3.59
C ARG A 140 1.81 10.65 -2.98
N GLN A 141 1.83 9.31 -2.93
CA GLN A 141 2.99 8.59 -2.42
C GLN A 141 4.20 8.74 -3.32
N VAL A 142 4.00 8.61 -4.64
CA VAL A 142 5.05 8.83 -5.65
C VAL A 142 5.63 10.25 -5.52
N SER A 143 4.77 11.26 -5.42
CA SER A 143 5.21 12.65 -5.24
C SER A 143 6.00 12.85 -3.94
N SER A 144 5.60 12.21 -2.84
CA SER A 144 6.32 12.23 -1.55
C SER A 144 7.71 11.64 -1.69
N VAL A 145 7.83 10.48 -2.34
CA VAL A 145 9.11 9.78 -2.54
C VAL A 145 10.07 10.63 -3.37
N VAL A 146 9.58 11.27 -4.44
CA VAL A 146 10.40 12.17 -5.27
C VAL A 146 10.88 13.38 -4.47
N ALA A 147 10.01 13.98 -3.66
CA ALA A 147 10.39 15.10 -2.81
C ALA A 147 11.46 14.69 -1.77
N GLU A 148 11.29 13.53 -1.13
CA GLU A 148 12.24 12.97 -0.16
C GLU A 148 13.61 12.68 -0.81
N LEU A 149 13.61 12.11 -2.01
CA LEU A 149 14.82 11.86 -2.80
C LEU A 149 15.54 13.15 -3.18
N ASN A 150 14.82 14.16 -3.66
CA ASN A 150 15.41 15.45 -4.02
C ASN A 150 16.10 16.11 -2.81
N VAL A 151 15.46 16.05 -1.63
CA VAL A 151 16.06 16.55 -0.39
C VAL A 151 17.31 15.75 -0.01
N ALA A 152 17.26 14.42 -0.13
CA ALA A 152 18.42 13.56 0.17
C ALA A 152 19.59 13.84 -0.79
N MET A 153 19.33 14.02 -2.08
CA MET A 153 20.33 14.39 -3.08
C MET A 153 20.95 15.76 -2.80
N GLN A 154 20.15 16.78 -2.48
CA GLN A 154 20.66 18.11 -2.14
C GLN A 154 21.57 18.07 -0.90
N ARG A 155 21.21 17.30 0.12
CA ARG A 155 22.07 17.11 1.31
C ARG A 155 23.38 16.41 0.96
N HIS A 156 23.34 15.40 0.09
CA HIS A 156 24.53 14.70 -0.36
C HIS A 156 25.47 15.63 -1.16
N LEU A 157 24.92 16.47 -2.05
CA LEU A 157 25.71 17.38 -2.88
C LEU A 157 26.23 18.60 -2.11
N GLY A 158 25.46 19.14 -1.16
CA GLY A 158 25.83 20.30 -0.34
C GLY A 158 26.62 19.98 0.93
N GLY A 159 26.79 18.70 1.25
CA GLY A 159 27.59 18.20 2.38
C GLY A 159 29.04 17.84 2.03
N ARG A 160 29.47 18.13 0.79
CA ARG A 160 30.87 18.12 0.34
C ARG A 160 31.45 19.53 0.42
#